data_AF-A0A259SS15-F1
#
_entry.id   AF-A0A259SS15-F1
#
_cell.length_a   1.000
_cell.length_b   1.000
_cell.length_c   1.000
_cell.angle_alpha   90.00
_cell.angle_beta   90.00
_cell.angle_gamma   90.00
#
_symmetry.space_group_name_H-M   'P 1'
#
loop_
_entity.id
_entity.type
_entity.pdbx_description
1 polymer ?
#
loop_
_entity_poly.entity_id
_entity_poly.type
_entity_poly.pdbx_seq_one_letter_code
_entity_poly.pdbx_strand_id
1 'polypeptide(L)'
;MGEMATWRGEHPDPKFVAALLSPLAGAKSDGNLRWAHVSTSSQYRGSLVVVAPGLVDDGRLEISVSRLRPEAPCLVYLADGAFVRRLCVNNPHRPFAGTHKHRIETHGPAECYEPDDIPDLPIAPDVSPDLYRGIIEAFAAECSIAIAEDFGWSAPWEV
;
A
#
# COMPACT_ATOMS: atom_id res chain seq x y z
N MET A 1 -14.45 3.72 19.13
CA MET A 1 -14.60 4.17 17.72
C MET A 1 -13.44 5.09 17.44
N GLY A 2 -12.37 4.58 16.83
CA GLY A 2 -11.26 5.43 16.39
C GLY A 2 -11.64 6.03 15.04
N GLU A 3 -11.79 7.36 14.99
CA GLU A 3 -11.83 8.11 13.73
C GLU A 3 -10.62 7.72 12.88
N MET A 4 -10.88 7.13 11.71
CA MET A 4 -9.87 7.04 10.68
C MET A 4 -9.58 8.47 10.23
N ALA A 5 -8.34 8.90 10.44
CA ALA A 5 -7.85 10.19 9.98
C ALA A 5 -8.20 10.39 8.50
N THR A 6 -9.17 11.26 8.23
CA THR A 6 -9.36 11.85 6.91
C THR A 6 -8.10 12.64 6.61
N TRP A 7 -7.27 12.11 5.72
CA TRP A 7 -6.03 12.75 5.30
C TRP A 7 -6.32 14.14 4.71
N ARG A 8 -5.55 15.15 5.11
CA ARG A 8 -5.69 16.58 4.74
C ARG A 8 -4.49 17.09 3.92
N GLY A 9 -3.89 16.26 3.08
CA GLY A 9 -2.88 16.72 2.13
C GLY A 9 -3.50 17.16 0.80
N GLU A 10 -2.74 17.88 -0.02
CA GLU A 10 -3.15 18.20 -1.38
C GLU A 10 -3.17 16.92 -2.21
N HIS A 11 -4.32 16.58 -2.81
CA HIS A 11 -4.38 15.47 -3.76
C HIS A 11 -3.46 15.79 -4.95
N PRO A 12 -2.58 14.86 -5.36
CA PRO A 12 -1.71 15.09 -6.50
C PRO A 12 -2.53 15.29 -7.78
N ASP A 13 -1.96 16.02 -8.76
CA ASP A 13 -2.59 16.21 -10.07
C ASP A 13 -3.00 14.84 -10.63
N PRO A 14 -4.28 14.63 -10.97
CA PRO A 14 -4.76 13.35 -11.49
C PRO A 14 -4.08 12.91 -12.79
N LYS A 15 -3.56 13.83 -13.60
CA LYS A 15 -2.71 13.47 -14.74
C LYS A 15 -1.36 12.91 -14.30
N PHE A 16 -0.80 13.46 -13.22
CA PHE A 16 0.41 12.95 -12.61
C PHE A 16 0.18 11.56 -11.99
N VAL A 17 -0.94 11.37 -11.27
CA VAL A 17 -1.36 10.05 -10.76
C VAL A 17 -1.53 9.05 -11.89
N ALA A 18 -2.22 9.42 -12.98
CA ALA A 18 -2.41 8.54 -14.14
C ALA A 18 -1.08 8.20 -14.83
N ALA A 19 -0.14 9.16 -14.89
CA ALA A 19 1.19 8.91 -15.41
C ALA A 19 1.95 7.91 -14.53
N LEU A 20 1.95 8.10 -13.21
CA LEU A 20 2.62 7.21 -12.25
C LEU A 20 2.08 5.78 -12.26
N LEU A 21 0.76 5.61 -12.42
CA LEU A 21 0.10 4.29 -12.44
C LEU A 21 0.19 3.59 -13.80
N SER A 22 0.84 4.21 -14.79
CA SER A 22 1.03 3.65 -16.14
C SER A 22 2.36 2.90 -16.22
N PRO A 23 2.45 1.80 -17.00
CA PRO A 23 3.73 1.15 -17.31
C PRO A 23 4.78 2.10 -17.92
N LEU A 24 4.33 3.20 -18.54
CA LEU A 24 5.21 4.22 -19.12
C LEU A 24 6.00 5.02 -18.06
N ALA A 25 5.57 5.01 -16.79
CA ALA A 25 6.32 5.63 -15.70
C ALA A 25 7.69 4.97 -15.48
N GLY A 26 7.85 3.70 -15.89
CA GLY A 26 9.04 2.92 -15.57
C GLY A 26 9.31 2.82 -14.07
N ALA A 27 8.24 2.87 -13.26
CA ALA A 27 8.33 2.83 -11.81
C ALA A 27 8.92 1.49 -11.36
N LYS A 28 9.91 1.54 -10.47
CA LYS A 28 10.56 0.35 -9.92
C LYS A 28 10.90 0.54 -8.46
N SER A 29 10.91 -0.55 -7.70
CA SER A 29 11.42 -0.50 -6.34
C SER A 29 12.93 -0.31 -6.30
N ASP A 30 13.42 0.42 -5.30
CA ASP A 30 14.84 0.56 -5.01
C ASP A 30 15.18 -0.06 -3.66
N GLY A 31 15.91 -1.17 -3.69
CA GLY A 31 16.42 -1.87 -2.52
C GLY A 31 15.39 -2.73 -1.78
N ASN A 32 15.58 -2.84 -0.46
CA ASN A 32 14.89 -3.80 0.41
C ASN A 32 13.71 -3.16 1.14
N LEU A 33 12.71 -3.98 1.46
CA LEU A 33 11.64 -3.57 2.37
C LEU A 33 12.24 -3.36 3.76
N ARG A 34 11.99 -2.18 4.35
CA ARG A 34 12.44 -1.83 5.70
C ARG A 34 11.26 -1.76 6.63
N TRP A 35 11.32 -2.50 7.73
CA TRP A 35 10.31 -2.43 8.78
C TRP A 35 10.71 -1.47 9.89
N ALA A 36 9.71 -0.75 10.40
CA ALA A 36 9.81 0.05 11.61
C ALA A 36 8.66 -0.30 12.55
N HIS A 37 8.97 -0.53 13.82
CA HIS A 37 7.95 -0.66 14.85
C HIS A 37 7.43 0.72 15.26
N VAL A 38 6.13 0.94 15.10
CA VAL A 38 5.44 2.17 15.50
C VAL A 38 4.98 1.98 16.94
N SER A 39 5.86 2.34 17.88
CA SER A 39 5.82 2.01 19.31
C SER A 39 4.51 2.32 20.03
N THR A 40 3.72 3.26 19.54
CA THR A 40 2.45 3.68 20.16
C THR A 40 1.23 2.84 19.75
N SER A 41 1.35 1.92 18.79
CA SER A 41 0.18 1.29 18.15
C SER A 41 0.25 -0.22 17.93
N SER A 42 1.30 -0.89 18.45
CA SER A 42 1.56 -2.32 18.16
C SER A 42 1.54 -2.62 16.65
N GLN A 43 1.93 -1.63 15.86
CA GLN A 43 1.89 -1.64 14.40
C GLN A 43 3.32 -1.67 13.86
N TYR A 44 3.50 -2.41 12.80
CA TYR A 44 4.73 -2.47 12.03
C TYR A 44 4.47 -1.82 10.68
N ARG A 45 5.37 -0.93 10.29
CA ARG A 45 5.33 -0.27 8.98
C ARG A 45 6.49 -0.77 8.14
N GLY A 46 6.19 -1.45 7.05
CA GLY A 46 7.13 -1.80 5.99
C GLY A 46 7.15 -0.68 4.96
N SER A 47 8.32 -0.27 4.50
CA SER A 47 8.49 0.75 3.45
C SER A 47 9.48 0.26 2.41
N LEU A 48 9.08 0.33 1.15
CA LEU A 48 9.88 0.05 -0.03
C LEU A 48 10.00 1.34 -0.83
N VAL A 49 11.22 1.77 -1.15
CA VAL A 49 11.43 2.96 -1.97
C VAL A 49 11.02 2.64 -3.41
N VAL A 50 10.40 3.60 -4.09
CA VAL A 50 9.96 3.50 -5.48
C VAL A 50 10.49 4.71 -6.24
N VAL A 51 11.12 4.45 -7.38
CA VAL A 51 11.64 5.49 -8.28
C VAL A 51 10.93 5.37 -9.62
N ALA A 52 10.40 6.48 -10.13
CA ALA A 52 9.85 6.58 -11.48
C ALA A 52 10.57 7.71 -12.24
N PRO A 53 11.49 7.38 -13.17
CA PRO A 53 12.37 8.36 -13.80
C PRO A 53 11.62 9.55 -14.43
N GLY A 54 11.95 10.77 -14.00
CA GLY A 54 11.34 12.00 -14.51
C GLY A 54 9.93 12.29 -13.98
N LEU A 55 9.41 11.46 -13.07
CA LEU A 55 8.13 11.68 -12.39
C LEU A 55 8.30 11.80 -10.87
N VAL A 56 8.97 10.83 -10.23
CA VAL A 56 9.21 10.85 -8.78
C VAL A 56 10.53 10.17 -8.43
N ASP A 57 11.33 10.84 -7.60
CA ASP A 57 12.61 10.33 -7.11
C ASP A 57 12.51 9.77 -5.67
N ASP A 58 11.49 10.16 -4.89
CA ASP A 58 11.19 9.63 -3.53
C ASP A 58 9.74 9.12 -3.45
N GLY A 59 9.44 8.08 -4.22
CA GLY A 59 8.20 7.31 -4.06
C GLY A 59 8.35 6.26 -2.97
N ARG A 60 7.23 5.84 -2.38
CA ARG A 60 7.20 4.77 -1.36
C ARG A 60 5.99 3.89 -1.53
N LEU A 61 6.21 2.58 -1.55
CA LEU A 61 5.17 1.61 -1.27
C LEU A 61 5.27 1.22 0.20
N GLU A 62 4.26 1.55 0.98
CA GLU A 62 4.21 1.25 2.42
C GLU A 62 3.14 0.21 2.72
N ILE A 63 3.44 -0.70 3.64
CA ILE A 63 2.48 -1.62 4.25
C ILE A 63 2.46 -1.37 5.74
N SER A 64 1.27 -1.36 6.33
CA SER A 64 1.10 -1.30 7.78
C SER A 64 0.36 -2.54 8.28
N VAL A 65 0.96 -3.24 9.23
CA VAL A 65 0.43 -4.48 9.83
C VAL A 65 0.29 -4.28 11.34
N SER A 66 -0.88 -4.56 11.90
CA SER A 66 -1.08 -4.55 13.36
C SER A 66 -0.91 -5.95 13.93
N ARG A 67 -0.21 -6.10 15.06
CA ARG A 67 -0.20 -7.38 15.79
C ARG A 67 -1.57 -7.78 16.33
N LEU A 68 -2.48 -6.82 16.53
CA LEU A 68 -3.82 -7.09 17.04
C LEU A 68 -4.79 -7.50 15.93
N ARG A 69 -4.44 -7.16 14.68
CA ARG A 69 -5.21 -7.46 13.47
C ARG A 69 -4.26 -7.77 12.30
N PRO A 70 -3.50 -8.87 12.38
CA PRO A 70 -2.57 -9.25 11.32
C PRO A 70 -3.30 -9.56 10.00
N GLU A 71 -4.55 -10.01 10.07
CA GLU A 71 -5.40 -10.27 8.92
C GLU A 71 -5.82 -9.02 8.15
N ALA A 72 -5.56 -7.82 8.66
CA ALA A 72 -6.07 -6.57 8.09
C ALA A 72 -4.99 -5.51 7.79
N PRO A 73 -3.97 -5.84 6.98
CA PRO A 73 -2.97 -4.88 6.58
C PRO A 73 -3.56 -3.77 5.70
N CYS A 74 -2.89 -2.62 5.69
CA CYS A 74 -3.19 -1.51 4.80
C CYS A 74 -1.94 -1.16 3.99
N LEU A 75 -2.07 -1.08 2.67
CA LEU A 75 -0.98 -0.70 1.78
C LEU A 75 -1.27 0.67 1.15
N VAL A 76 -0.24 1.47 0.94
CA VAL A 76 -0.32 2.76 0.26
C VAL A 76 0.87 2.93 -0.69
N TYR A 77 0.61 3.49 -1.87
CA TYR A 77 1.64 4.06 -2.74
C TYR A 77 1.62 5.58 -2.56
N LEU A 78 2.78 6.13 -2.20
CA LEU A 78 3.04 7.54 -1.99
C LEU A 78 4.05 8.03 -3.04
N ALA A 79 3.85 9.23 -3.57
CA ALA A 79 4.80 9.94 -4.42
C ALA A 79 4.96 11.36 -3.87
N ASP A 80 6.19 11.75 -3.51
CA ASP A 80 6.50 13.04 -2.88
C ASP A 80 5.63 13.34 -1.63
N GLY A 81 5.33 12.29 -0.86
CA GLY A 81 4.46 12.36 0.32
C GLY A 81 2.96 12.50 0.00
N ALA A 82 2.59 12.64 -1.27
CA ALA A 82 1.22 12.65 -1.72
C ALA A 82 0.72 11.21 -1.92
N PHE A 83 -0.52 10.98 -1.52
CA PHE A 83 -1.18 9.70 -1.72
C PHE A 83 -1.40 9.45 -3.22
N VAL A 84 -1.17 8.23 -3.71
CA VAL A 84 -1.44 7.82 -5.10
C VAL A 84 -2.49 6.71 -5.15
N ARG A 85 -2.32 5.66 -4.32
CA ARG A 85 -3.20 4.47 -4.30
C ARG A 85 -3.20 3.82 -2.91
N ARG A 86 -4.30 3.18 -2.52
CA ARG A 86 -4.42 2.43 -1.25
C ARG A 86 -5.13 1.12 -1.47
N LEU A 87 -4.72 0.13 -0.69
CA LEU A 87 -5.42 -1.13 -0.49
C LEU A 87 -5.71 -1.29 1.00
N CYS A 88 -6.97 -1.52 1.34
CA CYS A 88 -7.41 -2.00 2.63
C CYS A 88 -7.69 -3.50 2.51
N VAL A 89 -6.99 -4.35 3.26
CA VAL A 89 -7.26 -5.80 3.29
C VAL A 89 -8.10 -6.12 4.52
N ASN A 90 -9.18 -6.90 4.37
CA ASN A 90 -10.10 -7.31 5.44
C ASN A 90 -10.49 -6.19 6.42
N ASN A 91 -10.54 -4.94 5.96
CA ASN A 91 -10.78 -3.80 6.80
C ASN A 91 -12.08 -3.11 6.39
N PRO A 92 -13.24 -3.61 6.87
CA PRO A 92 -14.52 -3.05 6.50
C PRO A 92 -14.65 -1.61 6.99
N HIS A 93 -15.11 -0.74 6.10
CA HIS A 93 -15.62 0.58 6.46
C HIS A 93 -16.60 1.03 5.39
N ARG A 94 -17.70 1.65 5.81
CA ARG A 94 -18.81 2.01 4.91
C ARG A 94 -18.29 2.75 3.66
N PRO A 95 -18.72 2.35 2.45
CA PRO A 95 -19.70 1.31 2.10
C PRO A 95 -19.14 -0.13 1.92
N PHE A 96 -17.87 -0.39 2.20
CA PHE A 96 -17.18 -1.64 1.86
C PHE A 96 -17.15 -2.64 3.03
N ALA A 97 -17.45 -3.90 2.74
CA ALA A 97 -17.57 -4.97 3.73
C ALA A 97 -16.26 -5.74 3.99
N GLY A 98 -15.21 -5.49 3.20
CA GLY A 98 -13.96 -6.27 3.28
C GLY A 98 -12.81 -5.60 2.53
N THR A 99 -12.05 -6.41 1.81
CA THR A 99 -10.90 -5.94 1.01
C THR A 99 -11.36 -4.99 -0.10
N HIS A 100 -10.72 -3.84 -0.23
CA HIS A 100 -11.05 -2.85 -1.26
C HIS A 100 -9.86 -1.91 -1.54
N LYS A 101 -9.80 -1.41 -2.78
CA LYS A 101 -8.79 -0.45 -3.25
C LYS A 101 -9.39 0.93 -3.41
N HIS A 102 -8.63 1.98 -3.10
CA HIS A 102 -9.03 3.38 -3.24
C HIS A 102 -8.37 4.02 -4.46
N ARG A 103 -9.15 4.77 -5.23
CA ARG A 103 -8.71 5.63 -6.34
C ARG A 103 -8.81 7.09 -5.93
N ILE A 104 -7.81 7.87 -6.33
CA ILE A 104 -7.88 9.32 -6.28
C ILE A 104 -8.60 9.78 -7.54
N GLU A 105 -9.74 10.44 -7.35
CA GLU A 105 -10.44 11.12 -8.42
C GLU A 105 -10.10 12.61 -8.42
N THR A 106 -10.16 13.22 -9.60
CA THR A 106 -9.99 14.66 -9.84
C THR A 106 -10.94 15.52 -9.03
N HIS A 107 -12.21 15.11 -8.90
CA HIS A 107 -13.27 15.90 -8.29
C HIS A 107 -14.36 14.98 -7.73
N GLY A 108 -14.19 14.48 -6.50
CA GLY A 108 -15.21 13.64 -5.85
C GLY A 108 -14.69 12.93 -4.61
N PRO A 109 -15.57 12.24 -3.86
CA PRO A 109 -15.11 11.30 -2.83
C PRO A 109 -14.24 10.21 -3.49
N ALA A 110 -13.24 9.72 -2.77
CA ALA A 110 -12.40 8.61 -3.25
C ALA A 110 -13.29 7.45 -3.74
N GLU A 111 -13.19 7.11 -5.02
CA GLU A 111 -13.85 5.93 -5.57
C GLU A 111 -13.12 4.71 -5.00
N CYS A 112 -13.87 3.73 -4.48
CA CYS A 112 -13.26 2.47 -4.08
C CYS A 112 -14.00 1.29 -4.73
N TYR A 113 -13.26 0.20 -4.93
CA TYR A 113 -13.76 -1.01 -5.58
C TYR A 113 -13.16 -2.25 -4.93
N GLU A 114 -13.84 -3.38 -5.11
CA GLU A 114 -13.38 -4.70 -4.65
C GLU A 114 -12.39 -5.27 -5.68
N PRO A 115 -11.15 -5.62 -5.27
CA PRO A 115 -10.18 -6.23 -6.16
C PRO A 115 -10.45 -7.71 -6.40
N ASP A 116 -10.07 -8.21 -7.58
CA ASP A 116 -10.08 -9.63 -7.97
C ASP A 116 -8.66 -10.23 -8.07
N ASP A 117 -7.63 -9.40 -7.85
CA ASP A 117 -6.21 -9.71 -8.04
C ASP A 117 -5.42 -9.80 -6.72
N ILE A 118 -6.03 -9.44 -5.59
CA ILE A 118 -5.38 -9.49 -4.28
C ILE A 118 -5.58 -10.88 -3.65
N PRO A 119 -4.51 -11.57 -3.23
CA PRO A 119 -4.63 -12.87 -2.56
C PRO A 119 -5.51 -12.79 -1.30
N ASP A 120 -6.30 -13.83 -1.08
CA ASP A 120 -7.09 -13.97 0.15
C ASP A 120 -6.17 -14.05 1.37
N LEU A 121 -6.45 -13.20 2.35
CA LEU A 121 -5.79 -13.23 3.65
C LEU A 121 -6.79 -13.81 4.67
N PRO A 122 -6.53 -14.99 5.27
CA PRO A 122 -7.46 -15.59 6.21
C PRO A 122 -7.59 -14.74 7.48
N ILE A 123 -8.81 -14.65 8.02
CA ILE A 123 -9.06 -14.05 9.33
C ILE A 123 -8.55 -15.02 10.39
N ALA A 124 -7.32 -14.82 10.86
CA ALA A 124 -6.62 -15.69 11.79
C ALA A 124 -5.74 -14.85 12.73
N PRO A 125 -5.46 -15.34 13.96
CA PRO A 125 -4.59 -14.64 14.90
C PRO A 125 -3.13 -14.56 14.43
N ASP A 126 -2.73 -15.46 13.53
CA ASP A 126 -1.41 -15.49 12.91
C ASP A 126 -1.58 -15.64 11.39
N VAL A 127 -0.78 -14.89 10.64
CA VAL A 127 -0.80 -14.87 9.17
C VAL A 127 0.61 -15.15 8.67
N SER A 128 0.73 -16.01 7.66
CA SER A 128 2.04 -16.32 7.06
C SER A 128 2.68 -15.05 6.47
N PRO A 129 3.97 -14.77 6.76
CA PRO A 129 4.71 -13.69 6.12
C PRO A 129 4.63 -13.71 4.59
N ASP A 130 4.62 -14.90 3.98
CA ASP A 130 4.57 -15.04 2.52
C ASP A 130 3.27 -14.52 1.91
N LEU A 131 2.17 -14.51 2.67
CA LEU A 131 0.90 -13.92 2.21
C LEU A 131 0.99 -12.39 2.14
N TYR A 132 1.68 -11.75 3.10
CA TYR A 132 1.93 -10.30 3.00
C TYR A 132 2.80 -9.98 1.79
N ARG A 133 3.82 -10.79 1.52
CA ARG A 133 4.64 -10.64 0.32
C ARG A 133 3.79 -10.69 -0.96
N GLY A 134 2.94 -11.71 -1.09
CA GLY A 134 2.05 -11.83 -2.25
C GLY A 134 1.09 -10.64 -2.41
N ILE A 135 0.57 -10.09 -1.30
CA ILE A 135 -0.28 -8.89 -1.32
C ILE A 135 0.51 -7.65 -1.76
N ILE A 136 1.75 -7.50 -1.31
CA ILE A 136 2.63 -6.39 -1.73
C ILE A 136 2.92 -6.48 -3.23
N GLU A 137 3.25 -7.67 -3.72
CA GLU A 137 3.53 -7.91 -5.14
C GLU A 137 2.29 -7.64 -6.01
N ALA A 138 1.11 -8.12 -5.62
CA ALA A 138 -0.14 -7.85 -6.32
C ALA A 138 -0.49 -6.35 -6.34
N PHE A 139 -0.33 -5.67 -5.19
CA PHE A 139 -0.59 -4.23 -5.11
C PHE A 139 0.41 -3.39 -5.90
N ALA A 140 1.68 -3.80 -5.94
CA ALA A 140 2.70 -3.15 -6.76
C ALA A 140 2.40 -3.32 -8.26
N ALA A 141 1.97 -4.50 -8.69
CA ALA A 141 1.59 -4.77 -10.07
C ALA A 141 0.43 -3.89 -10.53
N GLU A 142 -0.62 -3.74 -9.71
CA GLU A 142 -1.72 -2.78 -9.95
C GLU A 142 -1.22 -1.33 -10.10
N CYS A 143 -0.17 -0.96 -9.37
CA CYS A 143 0.43 0.37 -9.44
C CYS A 143 1.45 0.52 -10.59
N SER A 144 1.61 -0.48 -11.46
CA SER A 144 2.65 -0.53 -12.49
C SER A 144 4.08 -0.37 -11.95
N ILE A 145 4.33 -0.86 -10.73
CA ILE A 145 5.65 -0.83 -10.09
C ILE A 145 6.34 -2.18 -10.28
N ALA A 146 7.50 -2.19 -10.93
CA ALA A 146 8.36 -3.36 -10.99
C ALA A 146 9.10 -3.54 -9.65
N ILE A 147 8.79 -4.60 -8.92
CA ILE A 147 9.59 -5.00 -7.76
C ILE A 147 10.89 -5.66 -8.24
N ALA A 148 12.02 -5.25 -7.68
CA ALA A 148 13.33 -5.81 -8.00
C ALA A 148 13.37 -7.30 -7.65
N GLU A 149 13.91 -8.15 -8.52
CA GLU A 149 13.93 -9.62 -8.33
C GLU A 149 14.65 -10.04 -7.04
N ASP A 150 15.64 -9.24 -6.61
CA ASP A 150 16.46 -9.45 -5.44
C ASP A 150 16.00 -8.62 -4.22
N PHE A 151 14.78 -8.05 -4.24
CA PHE A 151 14.32 -7.24 -3.12
C PHE A 151 14.32 -8.06 -1.82
N GLY A 152 15.03 -7.54 -0.82
CA GLY A 152 15.07 -8.13 0.50
C GLY A 152 13.70 -8.01 1.15
N TRP A 153 13.12 -9.17 1.50
CA TRP A 153 11.89 -9.30 2.27
C TRP A 153 12.20 -9.94 3.63
N SER A 154 11.54 -9.44 4.67
CA SER A 154 11.50 -10.07 6.00
C SER A 154 10.10 -9.92 6.60
N ALA A 155 9.77 -10.73 7.61
CA ALA A 155 8.48 -10.62 8.27
C ALA A 155 8.39 -9.35 9.13
N PRO A 156 7.17 -8.81 9.37
CA PRO A 156 6.99 -7.58 10.12
C PRO A 156 7.61 -7.59 11.52
N TRP A 157 7.60 -8.75 12.18
CA TRP A 157 8.02 -8.94 13.57
C TRP A 157 9.45 -9.46 13.74
N GLU A 158 10.24 -9.53 12.67
CA GLU A 158 11.64 -9.97 12.70
C GLU A 158 12.63 -8.80 12.88
N VAL A 159 12.12 -7.60 13.22
CA VAL A 159 12.92 -6.38 13.51
C VAL A 159 13.09 -6.06 14.97
#